data_AF-A0AAD8Z869-F1
#
_entry.id   AF-A0AAD8Z869-F1
#
_cell.length_a   1.000
_cell.length_b   1.000
_cell.length_c   1.000
_cell.angle_alpha   90.00
_cell.angle_beta   90.00
_cell.angle_gamma   90.00
#
_symmetry.space_group_name_H-M   'P 1'
#
loop_
_entity.id
_entity.type
_entity.pdbx_description
1 polymer ?
#
loop_
_entity_poly.entity_id
_entity_poly.type
_entity_poly.pdbx_seq_one_letter_code
_entity_poly.pdbx_strand_id
1 'polypeptide(L)'
;FFPVLSELHFIQILWQCVLYSSELYLNESVPYLDGPLMPLQFYRDWIGPNKPCIIRNAINDWPALSKWNPTYLRNVVGQKVISVSVTPNGYADAVNGDRFVMPEERQMTFSSLLDIVEGSVKNSGVFYVQKQCSNLTEELPELTGDVQTHISWMSEALGRS
;
A
#
# COMPACT_ATOMS: atom_id res chain seq x y z
N PHE A 1 -47.08 3.62 11.61
CA PHE A 1 -46.66 4.66 10.65
C PHE A 1 -45.28 5.14 11.06
N PHE A 2 -44.21 4.69 10.38
CA PHE A 2 -42.92 5.36 10.53
C PHE A 2 -43.03 6.72 9.82
N PRO A 3 -42.69 7.84 10.47
CA PRO A 3 -42.70 9.12 9.79
C PRO A 3 -41.69 9.07 8.64
N VAL A 4 -42.12 9.50 7.45
CA VAL A 4 -41.20 9.73 6.33
C VAL A 4 -40.26 10.84 6.78
N LEU A 5 -38.98 10.51 6.98
CA LEU A 5 -37.96 11.50 7.30
C LEU A 5 -37.86 12.47 6.13
N SER A 6 -37.77 13.78 6.42
CA SER A 6 -37.43 14.74 5.39
C SER A 6 -36.00 14.47 4.90
N GLU A 7 -35.72 14.83 3.65
CA GLU A 7 -34.40 14.68 3.04
C GLU A 7 -33.29 15.33 3.88
N LEU A 8 -33.55 16.51 4.44
CA LEU A 8 -32.63 17.21 5.35
C LEU A 8 -32.35 16.44 6.65
N HIS A 9 -33.38 15.83 7.26
CA HIS A 9 -33.17 15.00 8.45
C HIS A 9 -32.38 13.74 8.14
N PHE A 10 -32.57 13.14 6.97
CA PHE A 10 -31.80 11.98 6.54
C PHE A 10 -30.31 12.33 6.33
N ILE A 11 -30.02 13.46 5.67
CA ILE A 11 -28.64 13.97 5.50
C ILE A 11 -27.98 14.23 6.86
N GLN A 12 -28.71 14.82 7.81
CA GLN A 12 -28.20 15.07 9.15
C GLN A 12 -27.85 13.79 9.90
N ILE A 13 -28.67 12.74 9.77
CA ILE A 13 -28.39 11.41 10.35
C ILE A 13 -27.12 10.83 9.74
N LEU A 14 -26.97 10.85 8.40
CA LEU A 14 -25.77 10.35 7.74
C LEU A 14 -24.51 11.09 8.21
N TRP A 15 -24.59 12.41 8.34
CA TRP A 15 -23.47 13.22 8.82
C TRP A 15 -23.10 12.89 10.27
N GLN A 16 -24.11 12.75 11.15
CA GLN A 16 -23.90 12.31 12.53
C GLN A 16 -23.30 10.91 12.61
N CYS A 17 -23.73 9.96 11.78
CA CYS A 17 -23.14 8.62 11.73
C CYS A 17 -21.64 8.67 11.43
N VAL A 18 -21.21 9.51 10.49
CA VAL A 18 -19.78 9.68 10.18
C VAL A 18 -19.03 10.25 11.38
N LEU A 19 -19.54 11.33 11.99
CA LEU A 19 -18.91 11.95 13.16
C LEU A 19 -18.79 10.99 14.35
N TYR A 20 -19.89 10.34 14.73
CA TYR A 20 -19.88 9.39 15.84
C TYR A 20 -18.96 8.20 15.57
N SER A 21 -18.87 7.73 14.32
CA SER A 21 -17.93 6.67 13.97
C SER A 21 -16.48 7.13 14.18
N SER A 22 -16.12 8.35 13.80
CA SER A 22 -14.77 8.86 14.05
C SER A 22 -14.47 9.07 15.54
N GLU A 23 -15.43 9.58 16.31
CA GLU A 23 -15.22 9.93 17.73
C GLU A 23 -15.17 8.70 18.66
N LEU A 24 -15.97 7.66 18.39
CA LEU A 24 -16.11 6.51 19.29
C LEU A 24 -15.20 5.33 18.91
N TYR A 25 -14.79 5.24 17.65
CA TYR A 25 -14.19 4.02 17.11
C TYR A 25 -12.74 4.21 16.69
N LEU A 26 -12.42 5.33 16.04
CA LEU A 26 -11.08 5.58 15.51
C LEU A 26 -10.22 6.26 16.59
N ASN A 27 -8.96 5.84 16.64
CA ASN A 27 -7.98 6.51 17.47
C ASN A 27 -7.61 7.86 16.82
N GLU A 28 -7.27 8.87 17.63
CA GLU A 28 -6.78 10.17 17.13
C GLU A 28 -5.50 10.05 16.28
N SER A 29 -4.74 8.97 16.48
CA SER A 29 -3.53 8.65 15.73
C SER A 29 -3.44 7.15 15.47
N VAL A 30 -2.68 6.75 14.44
CA VAL A 30 -2.42 5.33 14.14
C VAL A 30 -1.48 4.75 15.21
N PRO A 31 -1.94 3.78 16.03
CA PRO A 31 -1.11 3.24 17.10
C PRO A 31 0.04 2.37 16.58
N TYR A 32 1.09 2.27 17.38
CA TYR A 32 2.23 1.40 17.12
C TYR A 32 2.20 0.17 18.03
N LEU A 33 2.45 -0.99 17.44
CA LEU A 33 2.72 -2.24 18.13
C LEU A 33 4.21 -2.52 18.05
N ASP A 34 4.83 -2.97 19.14
CA ASP A 34 6.27 -3.27 19.16
C ASP A 34 6.63 -4.61 18.48
N GLY A 35 5.63 -5.41 18.11
CA GLY A 35 5.81 -6.72 17.50
C GLY A 35 4.50 -7.31 17.00
N PRO A 36 4.54 -8.43 16.26
CA PRO A 36 3.34 -9.15 15.87
C PRO A 36 2.62 -9.71 17.11
N LEU A 37 1.29 -9.68 17.08
CA LEU A 37 0.44 -10.24 18.13
C LEU A 37 0.03 -11.68 17.78
N MET A 38 -0.50 -12.40 18.78
CA MET A 38 -1.16 -13.68 18.53
C MET A 38 -2.33 -13.47 17.54
N PRO A 39 -2.53 -14.37 16.56
CA PRO A 39 -3.54 -14.22 15.51
C PRO A 39 -4.94 -13.85 16.01
N LEU A 40 -5.42 -14.55 17.04
CA LEU A 40 -6.72 -14.26 17.67
C LEU A 40 -6.79 -12.84 18.27
N GLN A 41 -5.72 -12.41 18.93
CA GLN A 41 -5.64 -11.07 19.51
C GLN A 41 -5.62 -10.01 18.41
N PHE A 42 -4.82 -10.24 17.37
CA PHE A 42 -4.76 -9.33 16.23
C PHE A 42 -6.13 -9.19 15.55
N TYR A 43 -6.85 -10.31 15.38
CA TYR A 43 -8.18 -10.29 14.82
C TYR A 43 -9.17 -9.49 15.68
N ARG A 44 -9.22 -9.78 16.99
CA ARG A 44 -10.14 -9.11 17.92
C ARG A 44 -9.89 -7.61 18.04
N ASP A 45 -8.63 -7.20 18.11
CA ASP A 45 -8.26 -5.83 18.47
C ASP A 45 -8.10 -4.91 17.24
N TRP A 46 -7.82 -5.47 16.06
CA TRP A 46 -7.51 -4.69 14.85
C TRP A 46 -8.36 -5.04 13.62
N ILE A 47 -8.47 -6.32 13.24
CA ILE A 47 -9.20 -6.72 12.02
C ILE A 47 -10.71 -6.56 12.21
N GLY A 48 -11.28 -7.23 13.22
CA GLY A 48 -12.71 -7.20 13.53
C GLY A 48 -13.25 -5.77 13.71
N PRO A 49 -12.56 -4.90 14.48
CA PRO A 49 -12.93 -3.51 14.60
C PRO A 49 -12.26 -2.62 13.52
N ASN A 50 -11.79 -3.15 12.38
CA ASN A 50 -11.31 -2.34 11.25
C ASN A 50 -10.42 -1.12 11.63
N LYS A 51 -9.48 -1.31 12.57
CA LYS A 51 -8.59 -0.26 13.08
C LYS A 51 -7.20 -0.39 12.46
N PRO A 52 -6.60 0.71 11.97
CA PRO A 52 -5.23 0.67 11.48
C PRO A 52 -4.21 0.65 12.64
N CYS A 53 -3.08 -0.02 12.43
CA CYS A 53 -1.91 0.05 13.29
C CYS A 53 -0.62 -0.06 12.48
N ILE A 54 0.49 0.40 13.05
CA ILE A 54 1.85 0.15 12.56
C ILE A 54 2.49 -0.93 13.43
N ILE A 55 3.00 -2.00 12.82
CA ILE A 55 3.61 -3.12 13.53
C ILE A 55 5.11 -3.08 13.34
N ARG A 56 5.84 -2.76 14.39
CA ARG A 56 7.31 -2.80 14.41
C ARG A 56 7.79 -4.24 14.51
N ASN A 57 9.04 -4.47 14.16
CA ASN A 57 9.70 -5.77 14.33
C ASN A 57 9.00 -6.96 13.64
N ALA A 58 8.11 -6.71 12.67
CA ALA A 58 7.28 -7.74 12.04
C ALA A 58 7.99 -8.50 10.90
N ILE A 59 9.09 -7.94 10.39
CA ILE A 59 9.82 -8.43 9.21
C ILE A 59 11.34 -8.50 9.46
N ASN A 60 11.76 -8.59 10.73
CA ASN A 60 13.18 -8.54 11.11
C ASN A 60 14.03 -9.68 10.51
N ASP A 61 13.38 -10.77 10.12
CA ASP A 61 14.00 -11.92 9.46
C ASP A 61 14.11 -11.77 7.94
N TRP A 62 13.53 -10.73 7.33
CA TRP A 62 13.58 -10.51 5.89
C TRP A 62 14.97 -10.04 5.45
N PRO A 63 15.69 -10.80 4.59
CA PRO A 63 16.97 -10.35 4.05
C PRO A 63 16.91 -8.98 3.36
N ALA A 64 15.75 -8.63 2.78
CA ALA A 64 15.51 -7.34 2.13
C ALA A 64 15.90 -6.13 2.99
N LEU A 65 15.70 -6.19 4.31
CA LEU A 65 16.03 -5.08 5.22
C LEU A 65 17.52 -4.69 5.20
N SER A 66 18.40 -5.65 4.89
CA SER A 66 19.85 -5.43 4.82
C SER A 66 20.39 -5.39 3.40
N LYS A 67 19.80 -6.17 2.49
CA LYS A 67 20.25 -6.30 1.10
C LYS A 67 19.77 -5.18 0.21
N TRP A 68 18.51 -4.75 0.32
CA TRP A 68 17.89 -3.88 -0.67
C TRP A 68 18.43 -2.46 -0.56
N ASN A 69 19.39 -2.18 -1.43
CA ASN A 69 19.91 -0.86 -1.73
C ASN A 69 20.06 -0.74 -3.26
N PRO A 70 20.24 0.47 -3.81
CA PRO A 70 20.28 0.64 -5.25
C PRO A 70 21.37 -0.16 -5.96
N THR A 71 22.53 -0.38 -5.33
CA THR A 71 23.60 -1.24 -5.88
C THR A 71 23.15 -2.69 -5.99
N TYR A 72 22.56 -3.24 -4.93
CA TYR A 72 22.02 -4.59 -4.92
C TYR A 72 20.92 -4.77 -5.97
N LEU A 73 19.97 -3.84 -6.03
CA LEU A 73 18.86 -3.91 -6.98
C LEU A 73 19.32 -3.82 -8.44
N ARG A 74 20.31 -2.95 -8.75
CA ARG A 74 20.94 -2.91 -10.09
C ARG A 74 21.60 -4.23 -10.44
N ASN A 75 22.29 -4.85 -9.48
CA ASN A 75 22.99 -6.11 -9.72
C ASN A 75 22.03 -7.29 -9.94
N VAL A 76 20.93 -7.36 -9.18
CA VAL A 76 20.02 -8.52 -9.23
C VAL A 76 18.95 -8.37 -10.31
N VAL A 77 18.33 -7.21 -10.44
CA VAL A 77 17.18 -6.99 -11.34
C VAL A 77 17.37 -5.82 -12.31
N GLY A 78 18.54 -5.18 -12.35
CA GLY A 78 18.75 -3.96 -13.13
C GLY A 78 18.39 -4.05 -14.61
N GLN A 79 18.62 -5.21 -15.24
CA GLN A 79 18.30 -5.43 -16.66
C GLN A 79 16.87 -5.91 -16.91
N LYS A 80 16.09 -6.21 -15.86
CA LYS A 80 14.70 -6.64 -16.00
C LYS A 80 13.88 -5.48 -16.52
N VAL A 81 13.13 -5.74 -17.60
CA VAL A 81 12.15 -4.80 -18.13
C VAL A 81 10.88 -4.96 -17.30
N ILE A 82 10.43 -3.86 -16.68
CA ILE A 82 9.29 -3.81 -15.79
C ILE A 82 8.28 -2.75 -16.25
N SER A 83 7.05 -2.89 -15.78
CA SER A 83 5.97 -1.94 -16.00
C SER A 83 6.09 -0.78 -15.01
N VAL A 84 6.39 0.42 -15.51
CA VAL A 84 6.52 1.65 -14.72
C VAL A 84 5.37 2.60 -15.04
N SER A 85 4.72 3.14 -14.01
CA SER A 85 3.73 4.20 -14.17
C SER A 85 4.41 5.55 -14.26
N VAL A 86 3.97 6.36 -15.22
CA VAL A 86 4.50 7.69 -15.48
C VAL A 86 3.36 8.69 -15.46
N THR A 87 3.55 9.76 -14.69
CA THR A 87 2.59 10.85 -14.57
C THR A 87 3.30 12.19 -14.71
N PRO A 88 2.64 13.25 -15.20
CA PRO A 88 3.26 14.57 -15.30
C PRO A 88 3.53 15.23 -13.93
N ASN A 89 2.83 14.80 -12.87
CA ASN A 89 2.76 15.52 -11.61
C ASN A 89 2.73 14.63 -10.35
N GLY A 90 2.84 13.30 -10.50
CA GLY A 90 2.82 12.34 -9.40
C GLY A 90 1.45 11.78 -9.03
N TYR A 91 0.37 12.19 -9.71
CA TYR A 91 -0.99 11.75 -9.39
C TYR A 91 -1.51 10.76 -10.44
N ALA A 92 -1.42 9.46 -10.16
CA ALA A 92 -2.18 8.43 -10.88
C ALA A 92 -3.58 8.28 -10.31
N ASP A 93 -4.50 7.74 -11.12
CA ASP A 93 -5.84 7.34 -10.71
C ASP A 93 -6.56 8.47 -9.96
N ALA A 94 -6.43 9.67 -10.52
CA ALA A 94 -6.82 10.92 -9.88
C ALA A 94 -7.73 11.76 -10.79
N VAL A 95 -8.57 12.58 -10.17
CA VAL A 95 -9.39 13.56 -10.89
C VAL A 95 -8.49 14.70 -11.36
N ASN A 96 -8.58 15.03 -12.65
CA ASN A 96 -7.93 16.17 -13.27
C ASN A 96 -8.97 16.93 -14.11
N GLY A 97 -9.48 18.04 -13.58
CA GLY A 97 -10.60 18.76 -14.17
C GLY A 97 -11.88 17.92 -14.13
N ASP A 98 -12.45 17.65 -15.30
CA ASP A 98 -13.69 16.88 -15.49
C ASP A 98 -13.43 15.39 -15.79
N ARG A 99 -12.19 14.92 -15.64
CA ARG A 99 -11.77 13.56 -16.00
C ARG A 99 -11.13 12.84 -14.84
N PHE A 100 -11.34 11.53 -14.78
CA PHE A 100 -10.49 10.62 -14.03
C PHE A 100 -9.35 10.17 -14.95
N VAL A 101 -8.10 10.41 -14.55
CA VAL A 101 -6.91 10.17 -15.38
C VAL A 101 -6.10 9.02 -14.79
N MET A 102 -5.83 8.03 -15.64
CA MET A 102 -4.93 6.93 -15.35
C MET A 102 -3.49 7.29 -15.76
N PRO A 103 -2.46 6.70 -15.14
CA PRO A 103 -1.08 6.91 -15.54
C PRO A 103 -0.79 6.37 -16.95
N GLU A 104 0.28 6.86 -17.56
CA GLU A 104 0.90 6.17 -18.68
C GLU A 104 1.66 4.96 -18.15
N GLU A 105 1.49 3.79 -18.78
CA GLU A 105 2.32 2.62 -18.51
C GLU A 105 3.48 2.53 -19.52
N ARG A 106 4.70 2.43 -18.99
CA ARG A 106 5.92 2.33 -19.80
C ARG A 106 6.74 1.12 -19.41
N GLN A 107 7.17 0.36 -20.41
CA GLN A 107 8.16 -0.70 -20.24
C GLN A 107 9.57 -0.11 -20.25
N MET A 108 10.33 -0.34 -19.18
CA MET A 108 11.74 0.08 -19.11
C MET A 108 12.54 -0.81 -18.16
N THR A 109 13.87 -0.76 -18.24
CA THR A 109 14.72 -1.52 -17.33
C THR A 109 14.67 -0.94 -15.91
N PHE A 110 14.80 -1.81 -14.91
CA PHE A 110 14.85 -1.39 -13.51
C PHE A 110 16.01 -0.41 -13.24
N SER A 111 17.18 -0.63 -13.88
CA SER A 111 18.31 0.30 -13.79
C SER A 111 17.97 1.68 -14.33
N SER A 112 17.29 1.78 -15.49
CA SER A 112 16.88 3.07 -16.03
C SER A 112 15.89 3.79 -15.12
N LEU A 113 15.00 3.06 -14.43
CA LEU A 113 14.14 3.63 -13.40
C LEU A 113 14.97 4.19 -12.23
N LEU A 114 15.93 3.41 -11.71
CA LEU A 114 16.78 3.86 -10.59
C LEU A 114 17.60 5.10 -10.97
N ASP A 115 18.08 5.18 -12.20
CA ASP A 115 18.81 6.36 -12.68
C ASP A 115 17.94 7.63 -12.67
N ILE A 116 16.63 7.50 -12.92
CA ILE A 116 15.67 8.60 -12.81
C ILE A 116 15.41 8.95 -11.34
N VAL A 117 15.14 7.94 -10.49
CA VAL A 117 14.81 8.14 -9.06
C VAL A 117 15.98 8.77 -8.29
N GLU A 118 17.22 8.39 -8.61
CA GLU A 118 18.43 8.97 -8.02
C GLU A 118 18.81 10.35 -8.61
N GLY A 119 18.11 10.80 -9.66
CA GLY A 119 18.38 12.06 -10.34
C GLY A 119 19.59 12.06 -11.28
N SER A 120 20.16 10.88 -11.57
CA SER A 120 21.24 10.70 -12.55
C SER A 120 20.78 11.04 -13.98
N VAL A 121 19.50 10.81 -14.29
CA VAL A 121 18.86 11.19 -15.56
C VAL A 121 17.67 12.12 -15.27
N LYS A 122 17.64 13.29 -15.90
CA LYS A 122 16.51 14.21 -15.79
C LYS A 122 15.34 13.74 -16.65
N ASN A 123 14.14 13.74 -16.07
CA ASN A 123 12.88 13.54 -16.78
C ASN A 123 11.84 14.57 -16.28
N SER A 124 10.89 14.94 -17.13
CA SER A 124 9.80 15.85 -16.78
C SER A 124 8.63 15.18 -16.06
N GLY A 125 8.55 13.85 -16.11
CA GLY A 125 7.53 13.06 -15.41
C GLY A 125 7.99 12.54 -14.05
N VAL A 126 7.02 12.06 -13.29
CA VAL A 126 7.19 11.30 -12.04
C VAL A 126 6.99 9.81 -12.36
N PHE A 127 7.98 8.99 -12.00
CA PHE A 127 8.09 7.57 -12.33
C PHE A 127 8.02 6.74 -11.05
N TYR A 128 7.18 5.71 -11.03
CA TYR A 128 7.07 4.83 -9.88
C TYR A 128 6.51 3.47 -10.28
N VAL A 129 6.91 2.46 -9.51
CA VAL A 129 6.44 1.09 -9.67
C VAL A 129 5.23 0.91 -8.76
N GLN A 130 4.05 0.75 -9.35
CA GLN A 130 2.81 0.60 -8.60
C GLN A 130 1.86 -0.47 -9.12
N LYS A 131 2.28 -1.24 -10.14
CA LYS A 131 1.45 -2.32 -10.69
C LYS A 131 0.99 -3.22 -9.53
N GLN A 132 -0.32 -3.22 -9.29
CA GLN A 132 -0.98 -4.09 -8.33
C GLN A 132 -1.07 -5.50 -8.94
N CYS A 133 -1.53 -6.48 -8.16
CA CYS A 133 -1.62 -7.89 -8.58
C CYS A 133 -0.24 -8.53 -8.78
N SER A 134 0.48 -8.78 -7.69
CA SER A 134 1.61 -9.72 -7.69
C SER A 134 2.82 -9.31 -8.54
N ASN A 135 3.03 -8.00 -8.76
CA ASN A 135 4.20 -7.47 -9.49
C ASN A 135 5.53 -8.06 -9.00
N LEU A 136 5.73 -8.13 -7.68
CA LEU A 136 6.95 -8.72 -7.11
C LEU A 136 7.20 -10.15 -7.61
N THR A 137 6.18 -11.01 -7.67
CA THR A 137 6.35 -12.40 -8.10
C THR A 137 6.34 -12.58 -9.61
N GLU A 138 5.71 -11.67 -10.37
CA GLU A 138 5.59 -11.77 -11.83
C GLU A 138 6.76 -11.10 -12.57
N GLU A 139 7.09 -9.85 -12.21
CA GLU A 139 8.11 -9.08 -12.93
C GLU A 139 9.49 -9.14 -12.25
N LEU A 140 9.51 -9.36 -10.92
CA LEU A 140 10.72 -9.36 -10.10
C LEU A 140 10.91 -10.64 -9.25
N PRO A 141 10.68 -11.86 -9.80
CA PRO A 141 10.74 -13.10 -9.02
C PRO A 141 12.10 -13.34 -8.36
N GLU A 142 13.18 -12.78 -8.90
CA GLU A 142 14.54 -12.87 -8.35
C GLU A 142 14.66 -12.24 -6.95
N LEU A 143 13.79 -11.29 -6.61
CA LEU A 143 13.75 -10.64 -5.30
C LEU A 143 12.89 -11.38 -4.27
N THR A 144 12.10 -12.37 -4.69
CA THR A 144 11.17 -13.09 -3.79
C THR A 144 11.89 -13.87 -2.68
N GLY A 145 13.14 -14.29 -2.92
CA GLY A 145 13.95 -14.96 -1.91
C GLY A 145 14.42 -14.06 -0.75
N ASP A 146 14.24 -12.74 -0.86
CA ASP A 146 14.61 -11.78 0.18
C ASP A 146 13.44 -11.38 1.09
N VAL A 147 12.24 -11.90 0.84
CA VAL A 147 11.03 -11.63 1.62
C VAL A 147 10.24 -12.91 1.85
N GLN A 148 9.35 -12.92 2.84
CA GLN A 148 8.39 -14.02 2.98
C GLN A 148 7.27 -13.89 1.94
N THR A 149 6.73 -15.02 1.47
CA THR A 149 5.62 -15.05 0.51
C THR A 149 4.27 -14.66 1.13
N HIS A 150 4.15 -14.77 2.46
CA HIS A 150 3.03 -14.28 3.25
C HIS A 150 3.47 -13.99 4.68
N ILE A 151 2.66 -13.23 5.41
CA ILE A 151 2.86 -12.97 6.84
C ILE A 151 2.07 -14.02 7.64
N SER A 152 2.76 -14.99 8.23
CA SER A 152 2.15 -16.21 8.81
C SER A 152 1.05 -15.94 9.83
N TRP A 153 1.33 -15.12 10.85
CA TRP A 153 0.37 -14.78 11.90
C TRP A 153 -0.84 -13.99 11.38
N MET A 154 -0.67 -13.24 10.28
CA MET A 154 -1.76 -12.51 9.63
C MET A 154 -2.64 -13.44 8.80
N SER A 155 -2.02 -14.38 8.06
CA SER A 155 -2.76 -15.42 7.34
C SER A 155 -3.63 -16.25 8.30
N GLU A 156 -3.07 -16.67 9.45
CA GLU A 156 -3.81 -17.40 10.49
C GLU A 156 -4.96 -16.55 11.06
N ALA A 157 -4.72 -15.27 11.34
CA ALA A 157 -5.76 -14.36 11.85
C ALA A 157 -6.94 -14.22 10.87
N LEU A 158 -6.66 -14.30 9.56
CA LEU A 158 -7.66 -14.24 8.50
C LEU A 158 -8.28 -15.60 8.15
N GLY A 159 -7.90 -16.68 8.84
CA GLY A 159 -8.37 -18.04 8.53
C GLY A 159 -7.85 -18.58 7.19
N ARG A 160 -6.69 -18.09 6.73
CA ARG A 160 -5.99 -18.61 5.54
C ARG A 160 -4.86 -19.52 6.03
N SER A 161 -5.05 -20.84 5.90
CA SER A 161 -4.04 -21.87 6.14
C SER A 161 -3.53 -22.45 4.82
#